data_AF-A0A258KFA3-F1
#
_entry.id   AF-A0A258KFA3-F1
#
_cell.length_a   1.000
_cell.length_b   1.000
_cell.length_c   1.000
_cell.angle_alpha   90.00
_cell.angle_beta   90.00
_cell.angle_gamma   90.00
#
_symmetry.space_group_name_H-M   'P 1'
#
loop_
_entity.id
_entity.type
_entity.pdbx_description
1 polymer ?
#
loop_
_entity_poly.entity_id
_entity_poly.type
_entity_poly.pdbx_seq_one_letter_code
_entity_poly.pdbx_strand_id
1 'polypeptide(L)'
;AVRFSKQNKQSNIDQTKKIDTTKAPYWRLMANNVNFTNANIQFDDDQYPKQKVGLDYFHLKAQDLNLSADSLDFSQNGFAGKIAKFDFKEQSGLSLQELNTRFAYSNKETFLRDFNLKTINSHIQTDLVLQYNSPESLAKQIGECMVNLNLKESKLAISDLLLVAPDLKKQLVKYQNKWINAGGVVNGKIAKLKITDFNANGFTKTSLQLKGIITGLPNLNKTYFQFPSLAMSTTNKDLLAILPPKTIPNSIQIPASMRVKGSFNGTMNAFGAKLLASTSMGNIAFNGSMSLNNKSYDAAVDLMQVDLGRFLKKDSLLGQLSMHAKVKGVGYDYKTLKADVQTTVQSFEFKGYEYQNLNANAQLDQGNLQLNAALDDTNLVFDLNANAELKQGFPALKLSMLLDTINFKGLHLTTDSFSMHSKLIVD
;
A
#
# COMPACT_ATOMS: atom_id res chain seq x y z
N ALA A 1 -34.05 5.91 30.88
CA ALA A 1 -32.68 6.26 30.48
C ALA A 1 -31.74 5.87 31.61
N VAL A 2 -30.67 5.13 31.32
CA VAL A 2 -29.68 4.73 32.32
C VAL A 2 -28.43 5.57 32.08
N ARG A 3 -27.97 6.29 33.11
CA ARG A 3 -26.77 7.12 33.05
C ARG A 3 -25.72 6.57 34.00
N PHE A 4 -24.54 6.30 33.46
CA PHE A 4 -23.34 5.96 34.21
C PHE A 4 -22.39 7.13 34.14
N SER A 5 -21.79 7.52 35.28
CA SER A 5 -20.80 8.59 35.33
C SER A 5 -19.64 8.22 36.23
N LYS A 6 -18.41 8.46 35.78
CA LYS A 6 -17.21 8.40 36.61
C LYS A 6 -16.82 9.82 36.99
N GLN A 7 -17.03 10.16 38.27
CA GLN A 7 -16.73 11.49 38.80
C GLN A 7 -15.36 11.52 39.48
N ASN A 8 -14.69 12.69 39.42
CA ASN A 8 -13.57 12.98 40.30
C ASN A 8 -14.06 13.08 41.75
N LYS A 9 -13.98 11.98 42.50
CA LYS A 9 -14.03 12.06 43.96
C LYS A 9 -12.70 12.62 44.46
N GLN A 10 -12.60 13.94 44.61
CA GLN A 10 -11.89 14.49 45.76
C GLN A 10 -12.77 14.24 46.98
N SER A 11 -12.75 13.01 47.47
CA SER A 11 -13.33 12.68 48.74
C SER A 11 -12.25 12.81 49.79
N ASN A 12 -12.28 13.89 50.58
CA ASN A 12 -11.79 13.87 51.94
C ASN A 12 -12.64 12.83 52.69
N ILE A 13 -12.20 11.57 52.66
CA ILE A 13 -12.70 10.53 53.54
C ILE A 13 -11.57 10.23 54.51
N ASP A 14 -11.77 10.62 55.76
CA ASP A 14 -10.98 10.16 56.88
C ASP A 14 -10.87 8.63 56.83
N GLN A 15 -9.63 8.16 56.84
CA GLN A 15 -9.30 6.75 56.91
C GLN A 15 -9.80 6.19 58.24
N THR A 16 -10.54 5.07 58.21
CA THR A 16 -10.36 3.93 59.12
C THR A 16 -11.33 2.80 58.78
N LYS A 17 -10.95 1.98 57.79
CA LYS A 17 -11.26 0.55 57.79
C LYS A 17 -10.20 -0.17 56.95
N LYS A 18 -9.33 -0.94 57.61
CA LYS A 18 -8.42 -1.88 56.94
C LYS A 18 -9.28 -2.93 56.25
N ILE A 19 -9.50 -2.76 54.96
CA ILE A 19 -10.00 -3.82 54.08
C ILE A 19 -8.80 -4.71 53.80
N ASP A 20 -8.92 -6.00 54.09
CA ASP A 20 -7.93 -7.01 53.75
C ASP A 20 -7.78 -7.07 52.22
N THR A 21 -6.64 -6.60 51.71
CA THR A 21 -6.35 -6.45 50.27
C THR A 21 -5.80 -7.73 49.63
N THR A 22 -5.80 -8.86 50.33
CA THR A 22 -5.09 -10.06 49.88
C THR A 22 -5.87 -10.94 48.88
N LYS A 23 -7.16 -10.70 48.64
CA LYS A 23 -7.93 -11.37 47.56
C LYS A 23 -8.90 -10.40 46.87
N ALA A 24 -8.70 -10.19 45.56
CA ALA A 24 -9.68 -9.48 44.74
C ALA A 24 -11.05 -10.20 44.83
N PRO A 25 -12.17 -9.48 45.03
CA PRO A 25 -13.47 -10.11 45.25
C PRO A 25 -13.91 -10.90 44.01
N TYR A 26 -13.92 -12.23 44.11
CA TYR A 26 -14.39 -13.12 43.06
C TYR A 26 -15.84 -12.79 42.72
N TRP A 27 -16.09 -12.34 41.50
CA TRP A 27 -17.42 -12.07 40.99
C TRP A 27 -17.63 -12.82 39.69
N ARG A 28 -18.86 -13.31 39.50
CA ARG A 28 -19.32 -13.91 38.26
C ARG A 28 -20.78 -13.52 38.08
N LEU A 29 -21.11 -12.95 36.93
CA LEU A 29 -22.47 -12.59 36.52
C LEU A 29 -22.85 -13.49 35.35
N MET A 30 -23.89 -14.30 35.55
CA MET A 30 -24.46 -15.15 34.51
C MET A 30 -25.87 -14.68 34.20
N ALA A 31 -26.18 -14.51 32.92
CA ALA A 31 -27.52 -14.18 32.47
C ALA A 31 -27.88 -15.04 31.25
N ASN A 32 -28.90 -15.88 31.39
CA ASN A 32 -29.34 -16.76 30.31
C ASN A 32 -29.93 -15.96 29.15
N ASN A 33 -30.66 -14.89 29.45
CA ASN A 33 -31.28 -14.03 28.46
C ASN A 33 -31.31 -12.58 28.98
N VAL A 34 -30.87 -11.64 28.16
CA VAL A 34 -30.87 -10.21 28.42
C VAL A 34 -31.51 -9.52 27.23
N ASN A 35 -32.65 -8.87 27.46
CA ASN A 35 -33.31 -8.05 26.45
C ASN A 35 -33.40 -6.60 26.92
N PHE A 36 -32.96 -5.69 26.07
CA PHE A 36 -33.29 -4.28 26.15
C PHE A 36 -34.12 -3.92 24.92
N THR A 37 -35.22 -3.20 25.13
CA THR A 37 -36.09 -2.72 24.05
C THR A 37 -36.22 -1.21 24.20
N ASN A 38 -35.85 -0.50 23.13
CA ASN A 38 -35.91 0.96 23.07
C ASN A 38 -35.25 1.67 24.27
N ALA A 39 -34.07 1.19 24.68
CA ALA A 39 -33.34 1.73 25.81
C ALA A 39 -32.50 2.96 25.39
N ASN A 40 -32.35 3.89 26.33
CA ASN A 40 -31.42 5.01 26.20
C ASN A 40 -30.34 4.85 27.27
N ILE A 41 -29.09 4.68 26.84
CA ILE A 41 -27.93 4.45 27.71
C ILE A 41 -26.91 5.57 27.48
N GLN A 42 -26.41 6.15 28.57
CA GLN A 42 -25.39 7.18 28.53
C GLN A 42 -24.26 6.83 29.49
N PHE A 43 -23.02 7.00 29.03
CA PHE A 43 -21.79 6.88 29.82
C PHE A 43 -20.98 8.16 29.67
N ASP A 44 -20.56 8.76 30.79
CA ASP A 44 -19.67 9.92 30.83
C ASP A 44 -18.50 9.67 31.81
N ASP A 45 -17.26 9.84 31.35
CA ASP A 45 -16.07 9.90 32.20
C ASP A 45 -15.53 11.34 32.21
N ASP A 46 -15.89 12.10 33.24
CA ASP A 46 -15.54 13.52 33.37
C ASP A 46 -14.02 13.76 33.56
N GLN A 47 -13.22 12.69 33.67
CA GLN A 47 -11.74 12.77 33.72
C GLN A 47 -11.12 13.05 32.35
N TYR A 48 -11.86 12.82 31.26
CA TYR A 48 -11.37 13.01 29.90
C TYR A 48 -12.18 14.12 29.21
N PRO A 49 -11.53 14.99 28.41
CA PRO A 49 -12.26 15.98 27.64
C PRO A 49 -13.00 15.32 26.48
N LYS A 50 -14.18 15.87 26.14
CA LYS A 50 -14.97 15.41 24.99
C LYS A 50 -14.20 15.48 23.68
N GLN A 51 -14.23 14.40 22.92
CA GLN A 51 -13.65 14.33 21.58
C GLN A 51 -14.55 15.07 20.57
N LYS A 52 -13.95 15.85 19.68
CA LYS A 52 -14.67 16.60 18.63
C LYS A 52 -14.92 15.79 17.36
N VAL A 53 -14.19 14.70 17.17
CA VAL A 53 -14.17 13.92 15.92
C VAL A 53 -14.03 12.45 16.28
N GLY A 54 -14.85 11.62 15.65
CA GLY A 54 -14.87 10.19 15.88
C GLY A 54 -15.71 9.80 17.09
N LEU A 55 -15.70 8.50 17.39
CA LEU A 55 -16.42 7.93 18.52
C LEU A 55 -15.73 8.30 19.83
N ASP A 56 -16.46 8.96 20.72
CA ASP A 56 -15.95 9.33 22.04
C ASP A 56 -16.17 8.21 23.06
N TYR A 57 -15.17 7.35 23.22
CA TYR A 57 -15.25 6.21 24.15
C TYR A 57 -15.42 6.62 25.63
N PHE A 58 -15.13 7.87 25.99
CA PHE A 58 -15.33 8.40 27.35
C PHE A 58 -16.70 9.07 27.52
N HIS A 59 -17.35 9.45 26.42
CA HIS A 59 -18.67 10.08 26.45
C HIS A 59 -19.59 9.46 25.40
N LEU A 60 -20.18 8.32 25.74
CA LEU A 60 -21.08 7.56 24.86
C LEU A 60 -22.53 7.85 25.20
N LYS A 61 -23.36 8.04 24.16
CA LYS A 61 -24.81 8.13 24.32
C LYS A 61 -25.50 7.35 23.22
N ALA A 62 -26.00 6.17 23.59
CA ALA A 62 -26.77 5.29 22.73
C ALA A 62 -28.27 5.52 22.92
N GLN A 63 -28.97 5.72 21.81
CA GLN A 63 -30.42 5.90 21.74
C GLN A 63 -31.05 4.80 20.90
N ASP A 64 -32.35 4.59 21.11
CA ASP A 64 -33.14 3.56 20.44
C ASP A 64 -32.50 2.16 20.55
N LEU A 65 -31.81 1.88 21.66
CA LEU A 65 -31.00 0.69 21.82
C LEU A 65 -31.89 -0.54 21.98
N ASN A 66 -31.74 -1.50 21.08
CA ASN A 66 -32.31 -2.83 21.22
C ASN A 66 -31.18 -3.84 21.34
N LEU A 67 -31.24 -4.69 22.37
CA LEU A 67 -30.29 -5.79 22.58
C LEU A 67 -31.08 -7.04 22.89
N SER A 68 -30.70 -8.14 22.25
CA SER A 68 -31.09 -9.48 22.65
C SER A 68 -29.83 -10.33 22.71
N ALA A 69 -29.48 -10.75 23.92
CA ALA A 69 -28.28 -11.51 24.19
C ALA A 69 -28.60 -12.73 25.07
N ASP A 70 -27.91 -13.83 24.79
CA ASP A 70 -28.11 -15.11 25.43
C ASP A 70 -26.79 -15.64 26.00
N SER A 71 -26.92 -16.46 27.05
CA SER A 71 -25.81 -17.21 27.65
C SER A 71 -24.61 -16.33 28.01
N LEU A 72 -24.90 -15.15 28.58
CA LEU A 72 -23.87 -14.22 29.03
C LEU A 72 -23.19 -14.76 30.29
N ASP A 73 -21.87 -14.80 30.27
CA ASP A 73 -21.03 -15.16 31.41
C ASP A 73 -19.91 -14.13 31.54
N PHE A 74 -19.98 -13.31 32.59
CA PHE A 74 -18.99 -12.31 32.89
C PHE A 74 -18.29 -12.66 34.20
N SER A 75 -16.97 -12.71 34.18
CA SER A 75 -16.15 -12.96 35.37
C SER A 75 -14.83 -12.22 35.28
N GLN A 76 -14.02 -12.31 36.34
CA GLN A 76 -12.64 -11.83 36.30
C GLN A 76 -11.77 -12.54 35.26
N ASN A 77 -12.13 -13.76 34.86
CA ASN A 77 -11.33 -14.58 33.93
C ASN A 77 -11.70 -14.32 32.46
N GLY A 78 -12.75 -13.55 32.20
CA GLY A 78 -13.24 -13.28 30.86
C GLY A 78 -14.74 -13.08 30.78
N PHE A 79 -15.17 -12.78 29.55
CA PHE A 79 -16.54 -12.51 29.17
C PHE A 79 -16.89 -13.35 27.96
N ALA A 80 -18.04 -14.02 27.97
CA ALA A 80 -18.52 -14.80 26.84
C ALA A 80 -20.03 -14.68 26.69
N GLY A 81 -20.52 -14.93 25.48
CA GLY A 81 -21.95 -15.00 25.23
C GLY A 81 -22.31 -14.96 23.75
N LYS A 82 -23.61 -14.84 23.50
CA LYS A 82 -24.18 -14.70 22.18
C LYS A 82 -24.98 -13.40 22.12
N ILE A 83 -24.69 -12.58 21.12
CA ILE A 83 -25.54 -11.45 20.73
C ILE A 83 -26.38 -11.94 19.56
N ALA A 84 -27.69 -12.07 19.77
CA ALA A 84 -28.63 -12.45 18.72
C ALA A 84 -29.06 -11.22 17.90
N LYS A 85 -29.20 -10.07 18.55
CA LYS A 85 -29.51 -8.79 17.93
C LYS A 85 -28.97 -7.64 18.76
N PHE A 86 -28.33 -6.68 18.13
CA PHE A 86 -27.96 -5.41 18.76
C PHE A 86 -27.99 -4.28 17.74
N ASP A 87 -28.71 -3.21 18.06
CA ASP A 87 -28.85 -2.01 17.24
C ASP A 87 -29.03 -0.78 18.12
N PHE A 88 -28.48 0.35 17.68
CA PHE A 88 -28.55 1.63 18.40
C PHE A 88 -28.05 2.79 17.52
N LYS A 89 -28.34 4.02 17.96
CA LYS A 89 -27.76 5.26 17.43
C LYS A 89 -26.89 5.93 18.49
N GLU A 90 -25.64 6.19 18.14
CA GLU A 90 -24.65 6.84 19.00
C GLU A 90 -24.54 8.34 18.67
N GLN A 91 -24.35 9.20 19.68
CA GLN A 91 -24.31 10.66 19.49
C GLN A 91 -23.17 11.15 18.58
N SER A 92 -22.08 10.40 18.47
CA SER A 92 -20.92 10.70 17.62
C SER A 92 -21.12 10.31 16.16
N GLY A 93 -22.29 9.73 15.81
CA GLY A 93 -22.69 9.43 14.44
C GLY A 93 -22.62 7.96 14.04
N LEU A 94 -22.21 7.06 14.93
CA LEU A 94 -22.28 5.62 14.67
C LEU A 94 -23.74 5.16 14.78
N SER A 95 -24.31 4.67 13.68
CA SER A 95 -25.63 4.06 13.65
C SER A 95 -25.50 2.58 13.33
N LEU A 96 -25.62 1.74 14.35
CA LEU A 96 -25.61 0.29 14.22
C LEU A 96 -27.03 -0.19 13.91
N GLN A 97 -27.21 -0.84 12.77
CA GLN A 97 -28.49 -1.43 12.36
C GLN A 97 -28.64 -2.88 12.83
N GLU A 98 -27.51 -3.59 12.89
CA GLU A 98 -27.49 -4.99 13.29
C GLU A 98 -26.09 -5.38 13.76
N LEU A 99 -26.01 -6.04 14.89
CA LEU A 99 -24.87 -6.84 15.29
C LEU A 99 -25.38 -8.19 15.81
N ASN A 100 -24.81 -9.26 15.29
CA ASN A 100 -24.93 -10.60 15.85
C ASN A 100 -23.58 -11.30 15.79
N THR A 101 -23.28 -12.06 16.86
CA THR A 101 -22.02 -12.79 16.99
C THR A 101 -22.11 -13.71 18.20
N ARG A 102 -21.34 -14.80 18.19
CA ARG A 102 -20.88 -15.43 19.43
C ARG A 102 -19.51 -14.86 19.76
N PHE A 103 -19.27 -14.53 21.01
CA PHE A 103 -18.01 -13.93 21.42
C PHE A 103 -17.48 -14.61 22.69
N ALA A 104 -16.16 -14.61 22.82
CA ALA A 104 -15.50 -14.76 24.10
C ALA A 104 -14.25 -13.89 24.13
N TYR A 105 -13.93 -13.43 25.32
CA TYR A 105 -12.69 -12.74 25.66
C TYR A 105 -12.20 -13.36 26.96
N SER A 106 -10.95 -13.81 27.00
CA SER A 106 -10.35 -14.43 28.17
C SER A 106 -8.89 -13.99 28.31
N ASN A 107 -8.23 -14.50 29.35
CA ASN A 107 -6.81 -14.27 29.56
C ASN A 107 -5.91 -14.82 28.44
N LYS A 108 -6.38 -15.74 27.58
CA LYS A 108 -5.54 -16.38 26.56
C LYS A 108 -6.11 -16.37 25.15
N GLU A 109 -7.41 -16.10 25.01
CA GLU A 109 -8.09 -16.16 23.73
C GLU A 109 -9.22 -15.14 23.66
N THR A 110 -9.36 -14.52 22.49
CA THR A 110 -10.55 -13.79 22.07
C THR A 110 -11.08 -14.42 20.79
N PHE A 111 -12.39 -14.65 20.69
CA PHE A 111 -13.00 -15.01 19.42
C PHE A 111 -14.28 -14.22 19.15
N LEU A 112 -14.55 -14.07 17.85
CA LEU A 112 -15.82 -13.67 17.28
C LEU A 112 -16.19 -14.75 16.26
N ARG A 113 -17.36 -15.38 16.44
CA ARG A 113 -17.89 -16.40 15.51
C ARG A 113 -19.20 -15.93 14.94
N ASP A 114 -19.36 -16.13 13.63
CA ASP A 114 -20.50 -15.65 12.86
C ASP A 114 -20.72 -14.15 13.07
N PHE A 115 -19.63 -13.38 13.15
CA PHE A 115 -19.73 -11.95 13.38
C PHE A 115 -20.33 -11.29 12.16
N ASN A 116 -21.45 -10.61 12.36
CA ASN A 116 -22.15 -9.83 11.36
C ASN A 116 -22.45 -8.45 11.96
N LEU A 117 -21.82 -7.42 11.42
CA LEU A 117 -22.04 -6.03 11.81
C LEU A 117 -22.54 -5.24 10.60
N LYS A 118 -23.66 -4.55 10.77
CA LYS A 118 -24.26 -3.68 9.76
C LYS A 118 -24.49 -2.30 10.33
N THR A 119 -23.90 -1.30 9.69
CA THR A 119 -24.23 0.12 9.92
C THR A 119 -25.07 0.62 8.73
N ILE A 120 -25.38 1.91 8.70
CA ILE A 120 -25.98 2.54 7.52
C ILE A 120 -25.09 2.38 6.27
N ASN A 121 -23.76 2.38 6.42
CA ASN A 121 -22.82 2.47 5.30
C ASN A 121 -21.92 1.22 5.12
N SER A 122 -21.81 0.39 6.15
CA SER A 122 -20.91 -0.76 6.22
C SER A 122 -21.65 -2.06 6.52
N HIS A 123 -21.10 -3.16 6.04
CA HIS A 123 -21.52 -4.52 6.35
C HIS A 123 -20.27 -5.40 6.45
N ILE A 124 -19.95 -5.87 7.65
CA ILE A 124 -18.76 -6.65 7.94
C ILE A 124 -19.17 -8.03 8.42
N GLN A 125 -18.63 -9.05 7.77
CA GLN A 125 -18.87 -10.45 8.09
C GLN A 125 -17.56 -11.19 8.26
N THR A 126 -17.32 -11.78 9.44
CA THR A 126 -16.04 -12.43 9.73
C THR A 126 -16.13 -13.51 10.80
N ASP A 127 -15.15 -14.41 10.79
CA ASP A 127 -14.77 -15.20 11.95
C ASP A 127 -13.35 -14.79 12.36
N LEU A 128 -13.15 -14.48 13.64
CA LEU A 128 -11.87 -14.07 14.19
C LEU A 128 -11.54 -14.90 15.42
N VAL A 129 -10.33 -15.42 15.50
CA VAL A 129 -9.74 -15.97 16.72
C VAL A 129 -8.37 -15.33 16.92
N LEU A 130 -8.16 -14.80 18.11
CA LEU A 130 -6.89 -14.27 18.61
C LEU A 130 -6.46 -15.13 19.79
N GLN A 131 -5.25 -15.68 19.76
CA GLN A 131 -4.67 -16.40 20.90
C GLN A 131 -3.40 -15.69 21.35
N TYR A 132 -3.25 -15.49 22.64
CA TYR A 132 -2.20 -14.67 23.24
C TYR A 132 -1.87 -15.19 24.65
N ASN A 133 -0.74 -14.75 25.21
CA ASN A 133 -0.30 -15.21 26.54
C ASN A 133 -1.09 -14.54 27.67
N SER A 134 -1.38 -13.24 27.48
CA SER A 134 -2.20 -12.41 28.36
C SER A 134 -2.76 -11.21 27.59
N PRO A 135 -3.81 -10.53 28.07
CA PRO A 135 -4.27 -9.28 27.46
C PRO A 135 -3.17 -8.22 27.37
N GLU A 136 -2.30 -8.11 28.39
CA GLU A 136 -1.17 -7.18 28.41
C GLU A 136 -0.14 -7.52 27.31
N SER A 137 -0.04 -8.79 26.91
CA SER A 137 0.84 -9.21 25.83
C SER A 137 0.39 -8.67 24.47
N LEU A 138 -0.89 -8.32 24.28
CA LEU A 138 -1.36 -7.65 23.06
C LEU A 138 -0.76 -6.24 22.92
N ALA A 139 -0.42 -5.58 24.03
CA ALA A 139 0.24 -4.28 24.01
C ALA A 139 1.78 -4.41 23.95
N LYS A 140 2.36 -5.38 24.67
CA LYS A 140 3.83 -5.50 24.83
C LYS A 140 4.50 -6.41 23.79
N GLN A 141 3.79 -7.42 23.31
CA GLN A 141 4.33 -8.54 22.51
C GLN A 141 3.32 -8.98 21.44
N ILE A 142 2.68 -8.03 20.77
CA ILE A 142 1.63 -8.29 19.79
C ILE A 142 2.07 -9.28 18.70
N GLY A 143 3.37 -9.31 18.35
CA GLY A 143 3.95 -10.25 17.39
C GLY A 143 3.74 -11.73 17.73
N GLU A 144 3.62 -12.09 19.02
CA GLU A 144 3.37 -13.47 19.45
C GLU A 144 1.91 -13.89 19.38
N CYS A 145 0.99 -12.93 19.20
CA CYS A 145 -0.43 -13.22 19.09
C CYS A 145 -0.71 -14.03 17.81
N MET A 146 -1.35 -15.19 18.00
CA MET A 146 -1.86 -16.02 16.92
C MET A 146 -3.16 -15.44 16.41
N VAL A 147 -3.26 -15.24 15.09
CA VAL A 147 -4.46 -14.74 14.41
C VAL A 147 -4.98 -15.84 13.51
N ASN A 148 -6.29 -16.06 13.54
CA ASN A 148 -7.05 -16.78 12.53
C ASN A 148 -8.25 -15.91 12.15
N LEU A 149 -8.17 -15.31 10.96
CA LEU A 149 -9.16 -14.39 10.42
C LEU A 149 -9.71 -14.98 9.12
N ASN A 150 -11.03 -15.14 9.06
CA ASN A 150 -11.77 -15.43 7.84
C ASN A 150 -12.75 -14.29 7.57
N LEU A 151 -12.29 -13.31 6.80
CA LEU A 151 -13.11 -12.18 6.36
C LEU A 151 -13.93 -12.61 5.14
N LYS A 152 -15.24 -12.70 5.30
CA LYS A 152 -16.17 -12.86 4.18
C LYS A 152 -16.28 -11.54 3.42
N GLU A 153 -16.82 -11.53 2.21
CA GLU A 153 -16.98 -10.30 1.42
C GLU A 153 -17.70 -9.21 2.23
N SER A 154 -16.92 -8.25 2.71
CA SER A 154 -17.32 -7.24 3.67
C SER A 154 -17.13 -5.86 3.07
N LYS A 155 -18.14 -5.01 3.22
CA LYS A 155 -18.11 -3.59 2.82
C LYS A 155 -17.81 -2.72 4.04
N LEU A 156 -16.70 -2.00 4.01
CA LEU A 156 -16.34 -0.99 5.00
C LEU A 156 -16.44 0.40 4.36
N ALA A 157 -17.34 1.24 4.87
CA ALA A 157 -17.36 2.65 4.52
C ALA A 157 -16.22 3.40 5.20
N ILE A 158 -15.58 4.30 4.45
CA ILE A 158 -14.50 5.13 4.99
C ILE A 158 -15.02 6.08 6.07
N SER A 159 -16.28 6.56 5.97
CA SER A 159 -16.92 7.34 7.03
C SER A 159 -16.91 6.61 8.37
N ASP A 160 -17.24 5.32 8.38
CA ASP A 160 -17.31 4.51 9.60
C ASP A 160 -15.90 4.19 10.11
N LEU A 161 -14.95 3.92 9.21
CA LEU A 161 -13.53 3.78 9.57
C LEU A 161 -13.00 5.05 10.24
N LEU A 162 -13.36 6.23 9.74
CA LEU A 162 -12.95 7.52 10.32
C LEU A 162 -13.62 7.82 11.66
N LEU A 163 -14.76 7.19 11.96
CA LEU A 163 -15.35 7.26 13.30
C LEU A 163 -14.53 6.47 14.32
N VAL A 164 -14.05 5.28 13.95
CA VAL A 164 -13.32 4.37 14.85
C VAL A 164 -11.82 4.69 14.90
N ALA A 165 -11.24 5.18 13.80
CA ALA A 165 -9.83 5.50 13.64
C ALA A 165 -9.64 6.94 13.12
N PRO A 166 -9.94 7.96 13.94
CA PRO A 166 -9.92 9.37 13.52
C PRO A 166 -8.55 9.86 13.05
N ASP A 167 -7.46 9.23 13.47
CA ASP A 167 -6.09 9.55 13.02
C ASP A 167 -5.90 9.37 11.51
N LEU A 168 -6.70 8.51 10.87
CA LEU A 168 -6.68 8.29 9.43
C LEU A 168 -7.33 9.43 8.63
N LYS A 169 -7.95 10.42 9.29
CA LYS A 169 -8.64 11.53 8.63
C LYS A 169 -7.72 12.33 7.74
N LYS A 170 -6.45 12.54 8.13
CA LYS A 170 -5.48 13.28 7.32
C LYS A 170 -5.28 12.66 5.94
N GLN A 171 -5.28 11.33 5.86
CA GLN A 171 -5.09 10.59 4.60
C GLN A 171 -6.42 10.34 3.87
N LEU A 172 -7.50 10.03 4.60
CA LEU A 172 -8.71 9.46 4.02
C LEU A 172 -9.92 10.40 3.94
N VAL A 173 -9.85 11.64 4.46
CA VAL A 173 -11.00 12.56 4.46
C VAL A 173 -11.60 12.79 3.07
N LYS A 174 -10.77 12.83 2.01
CA LYS A 174 -11.23 12.99 0.62
C LYS A 174 -12.07 11.81 0.13
N TYR A 175 -12.02 10.68 0.82
CA TYR A 175 -12.71 9.44 0.51
C TYR A 175 -13.78 9.10 1.54
N GLN A 176 -14.16 10.01 2.43
CA GLN A 176 -15.17 9.75 3.47
C GLN A 176 -16.49 9.17 2.93
N ASN A 177 -16.86 9.50 1.68
CA ASN A 177 -18.06 9.00 1.00
C ASN A 177 -17.82 7.73 0.15
N LYS A 178 -16.67 7.07 0.31
CA LYS A 178 -16.29 5.85 -0.42
C LYS A 178 -16.33 4.64 0.51
N TRP A 179 -16.21 3.47 -0.09
CA TRP A 179 -16.13 2.19 0.61
C TRP A 179 -15.02 1.32 0.04
N ILE A 180 -14.62 0.34 0.85
CA ILE A 180 -13.74 -0.76 0.49
C ILE A 180 -14.52 -2.04 0.72
N ASN A 181 -14.62 -2.86 -0.30
CA ASN A 181 -15.03 -4.24 -0.19
C ASN A 181 -13.77 -5.09 -0.01
N ALA A 182 -13.76 -6.00 0.94
CA ALA A 182 -12.63 -6.89 1.19
C ALA A 182 -13.08 -8.27 1.64
N GLY A 183 -12.31 -9.28 1.27
CA GLY A 183 -12.44 -10.66 1.71
C GLY A 183 -11.06 -11.29 1.82
N GLY A 184 -10.93 -12.35 2.61
CA GLY A 184 -9.69 -13.10 2.68
C GLY A 184 -9.49 -13.91 3.95
N VAL A 185 -8.49 -14.78 3.89
CA VAL A 185 -8.12 -15.69 4.97
C VAL A 185 -6.69 -15.43 5.39
N VAL A 186 -6.51 -15.03 6.66
CA VAL A 186 -5.21 -14.72 7.25
C VAL A 186 -5.01 -15.55 8.51
N ASN A 187 -3.90 -16.28 8.56
CA ASN A 187 -3.58 -17.16 9.68
C ASN A 187 -2.09 -17.05 9.99
N GLY A 188 -1.72 -17.03 11.27
CA GLY A 188 -0.31 -16.96 11.66
C GLY A 188 -0.12 -16.21 12.97
N LYS A 189 1.10 -16.25 13.50
CA LYS A 189 1.49 -15.24 14.49
C LYS A 189 1.52 -13.88 13.79
N ILE A 190 1.26 -12.77 14.48
CA ILE A 190 1.43 -11.44 13.88
C ILE A 190 2.85 -11.26 13.34
N ALA A 191 3.86 -11.79 14.03
CA ALA A 191 5.25 -11.81 13.54
C ALA A 191 5.47 -12.63 12.26
N LYS A 192 4.53 -13.51 11.87
CA LYS A 192 4.56 -14.32 10.64
C LYS A 192 3.13 -14.70 10.19
N LEU A 193 2.50 -13.82 9.43
CA LEU A 193 1.16 -14.01 8.89
C LEU A 193 1.22 -14.69 7.52
N LYS A 194 0.39 -15.70 7.31
CA LYS A 194 0.11 -16.33 6.02
C LYS A 194 -1.24 -15.85 5.52
N ILE A 195 -1.25 -15.30 4.31
CA ILE A 195 -2.43 -14.86 3.59
C ILE A 195 -2.69 -15.92 2.50
N THR A 196 -3.73 -16.72 2.69
CA THR A 196 -4.09 -17.79 1.73
C THR A 196 -4.74 -17.20 0.48
N ASP A 197 -5.65 -16.28 0.71
CA ASP A 197 -6.33 -15.48 -0.30
C ASP A 197 -6.73 -14.15 0.33
N PHE A 198 -6.60 -13.07 -0.42
CA PHE A 198 -7.10 -11.77 -0.03
C PHE A 198 -7.47 -10.99 -1.28
N ASN A 199 -8.71 -10.50 -1.30
CA ASN A 199 -9.25 -9.66 -2.33
C ASN A 199 -9.75 -8.37 -1.71
N ALA A 200 -9.45 -7.25 -2.34
CA ALA A 200 -10.02 -5.96 -1.99
C ALA A 200 -10.38 -5.18 -3.26
N ASN A 201 -11.49 -4.48 -3.23
CA ASN A 201 -11.88 -3.53 -4.27
C ASN A 201 -12.55 -2.32 -3.63
N GLY A 202 -12.24 -1.14 -4.13
CA GLY A 202 -12.73 0.08 -3.50
C GLY A 202 -12.31 1.32 -4.25
N PHE A 203 -12.54 2.46 -3.59
CA PHE A 203 -12.38 3.78 -4.19
C PHE A 203 -13.29 3.94 -5.41
N THR A 204 -12.74 4.08 -6.62
CA THR A 204 -13.53 4.21 -7.85
C THR A 204 -13.39 2.98 -8.73
N LYS A 205 -12.14 2.56 -9.01
CA LYS A 205 -11.78 1.48 -9.94
C LYS A 205 -10.49 0.78 -9.50
N THR A 206 -10.30 0.60 -8.20
CA THR A 206 -9.13 -0.09 -7.65
C THR A 206 -9.49 -1.47 -7.15
N SER A 207 -8.73 -2.47 -7.54
CA SER A 207 -8.80 -3.85 -7.04
C SER A 207 -7.41 -4.39 -6.75
N LEU A 208 -7.32 -5.26 -5.76
CA LEU A 208 -6.11 -5.93 -5.31
C LEU A 208 -6.46 -7.38 -4.98
N GLN A 209 -5.65 -8.30 -5.47
CA GLN A 209 -5.65 -9.71 -5.10
C GLN A 209 -4.23 -10.08 -4.70
N LEU A 210 -4.06 -10.73 -3.56
CA LEU A 210 -2.75 -11.13 -3.08
C LEU A 210 -2.82 -12.43 -2.29
N LYS A 211 -1.75 -13.21 -2.41
CA LYS A 211 -1.47 -14.36 -1.54
C LYS A 211 0.00 -14.33 -1.14
N GLY A 212 0.32 -14.79 0.06
CA GLY A 212 1.72 -14.85 0.48
C GLY A 212 1.93 -14.86 1.98
N ILE A 213 3.13 -14.44 2.38
CA ILE A 213 3.58 -14.44 3.77
C ILE A 213 4.15 -13.07 4.12
N ILE A 214 3.77 -12.55 5.29
CA ILE A 214 4.34 -11.33 5.87
C ILE A 214 5.04 -11.72 7.16
N THR A 215 6.34 -11.43 7.28
CA THR A 215 7.15 -11.74 8.46
C THR A 215 7.73 -10.46 9.05
N GLY A 216 7.72 -10.30 10.37
CA GLY A 216 8.34 -9.16 11.07
C GLY A 216 7.39 -8.03 11.48
N LEU A 217 6.07 -8.18 11.32
CA LEU A 217 5.10 -7.25 11.88
C LEU A 217 5.15 -7.29 13.43
N PRO A 218 4.85 -6.15 14.10
CA PRO A 218 4.37 -4.88 13.55
C PRO A 218 5.48 -3.93 13.05
N ASN A 219 6.76 -4.33 13.08
CA ASN A 219 7.86 -3.45 12.69
C ASN A 219 8.03 -3.39 11.16
N LEU A 220 7.37 -2.41 10.52
CA LEU A 220 7.39 -2.22 9.06
C LEU A 220 8.81 -2.09 8.47
N ASN A 221 9.76 -1.51 9.20
CA ASN A 221 11.14 -1.35 8.72
C ASN A 221 11.90 -2.68 8.58
N LYS A 222 11.48 -3.70 9.34
CA LYS A 222 12.05 -5.06 9.31
C LYS A 222 11.12 -6.07 8.63
N THR A 223 9.97 -5.62 8.14
CA THR A 223 8.97 -6.52 7.59
C THR A 223 9.42 -7.05 6.23
N TYR A 224 9.39 -8.37 6.11
CA TYR A 224 9.66 -9.14 4.90
C TYR A 224 8.35 -9.61 4.29
N PHE A 225 8.15 -9.29 3.03
CA PHE A 225 6.98 -9.67 2.25
C PHE A 225 7.38 -10.72 1.23
N GLN A 226 6.65 -11.84 1.20
CA GLN A 226 6.80 -12.88 0.20
C GLN A 226 5.44 -13.07 -0.49
N PHE A 227 5.23 -12.36 -1.58
CA PHE A 227 4.03 -12.40 -2.40
C PHE A 227 4.33 -13.11 -3.73
N PRO A 228 4.15 -14.44 -3.81
CA PRO A 228 4.34 -15.18 -5.06
C PRO A 228 3.31 -14.81 -6.13
N SER A 229 2.17 -14.25 -5.74
CA SER A 229 1.17 -13.73 -6.66
C SER A 229 0.51 -12.49 -6.09
N LEU A 230 0.54 -11.45 -6.88
CA LEU A 230 -0.06 -10.15 -6.69
C LEU A 230 -0.75 -9.80 -8.01
N ALA A 231 -1.99 -9.35 -7.95
CA ALA A 231 -2.67 -8.71 -9.06
C ALA A 231 -3.36 -7.44 -8.57
N MET A 232 -3.16 -6.33 -9.27
CA MET A 232 -3.74 -5.04 -8.93
C MET A 232 -4.29 -4.39 -10.19
N SER A 233 -5.47 -3.80 -10.13
CA SER A 233 -5.95 -2.85 -11.13
C SER A 233 -6.24 -1.53 -10.45
N THR A 234 -5.85 -0.41 -11.05
CA THR A 234 -6.11 0.92 -10.49
C THR A 234 -6.14 1.99 -11.57
N THR A 235 -6.50 3.21 -11.18
CA THR A 235 -6.46 4.41 -12.02
C THR A 235 -5.52 5.43 -11.41
N ASN A 236 -5.03 6.38 -12.20
CA ASN A 236 -4.21 7.47 -11.66
C ASN A 236 -4.92 8.26 -10.54
N LYS A 237 -6.23 8.51 -10.67
CA LYS A 237 -7.04 9.21 -9.66
C LYS A 237 -7.05 8.47 -8.34
N ASP A 238 -7.28 7.15 -8.38
CA ASP A 238 -7.30 6.30 -7.19
C ASP A 238 -5.90 6.04 -6.62
N LEU A 239 -4.84 6.06 -7.44
CA LEU A 239 -3.48 5.91 -6.95
C LEU A 239 -3.02 7.20 -6.23
N LEU A 240 -3.29 8.37 -6.81
CA LEU A 240 -2.92 9.69 -6.25
C LEU A 240 -3.72 10.06 -4.99
N ALA A 241 -5.02 9.78 -4.96
CA ALA A 241 -5.48 8.70 -4.10
C ALA A 241 -4.89 8.50 -2.70
N ILE A 242 -4.16 7.40 -2.68
CA ILE A 242 -3.74 6.59 -1.55
C ILE A 242 -2.28 6.92 -1.22
N LEU A 243 -1.51 7.36 -2.21
CA LEU A 243 -0.10 7.69 -2.02
C LEU A 243 0.05 9.00 -1.24
N PRO A 244 1.04 9.09 -0.35
CA PRO A 244 1.41 10.35 0.28
C PRO A 244 1.69 11.44 -0.76
N PRO A 245 1.45 12.73 -0.42
CA PRO A 245 1.84 13.84 -1.27
C PRO A 245 3.34 13.76 -1.61
N LYS A 246 3.69 14.13 -2.85
CA LYS A 246 5.08 14.15 -3.37
C LYS A 246 5.76 12.78 -3.52
N THR A 247 5.05 11.66 -3.35
CA THR A 247 5.61 10.34 -3.68
C THR A 247 5.93 10.20 -5.17
N ILE A 248 5.12 10.80 -6.03
CA ILE A 248 5.35 10.81 -7.49
C ILE A 248 5.96 12.15 -7.89
N PRO A 249 7.14 12.16 -8.54
CA PRO A 249 7.74 13.39 -9.05
C PRO A 249 6.82 14.11 -10.03
N ASN A 250 6.82 15.45 -10.00
CA ASN A 250 6.02 16.26 -10.92
C ASN A 250 6.43 16.10 -12.40
N SER A 251 7.63 15.58 -12.66
CA SER A 251 8.13 15.24 -14.00
C SER A 251 7.49 13.98 -14.59
N ILE A 252 6.79 13.18 -13.78
CA ILE A 252 6.20 11.91 -14.23
C ILE A 252 4.68 12.05 -14.27
N GLN A 253 4.08 11.55 -15.35
CA GLN A 253 2.64 11.36 -15.47
C GLN A 253 2.29 9.88 -15.31
N ILE A 254 1.35 9.60 -14.41
CA ILE A 254 0.87 8.23 -14.19
C ILE A 254 -0.17 7.86 -15.26
N PRO A 255 -0.12 6.64 -15.82
CA PRO A 255 -1.12 6.14 -16.75
C PRO A 255 -2.54 6.22 -16.17
N ALA A 256 -3.52 6.57 -17.01
CA ALA A 256 -4.91 6.73 -16.60
C ALA A 256 -5.49 5.43 -15.99
N SER A 257 -5.07 4.28 -16.50
CA SER A 257 -5.39 2.96 -15.96
C SER A 257 -4.17 2.04 -15.99
N MET A 258 -4.06 1.18 -14.99
CA MET A 258 -3.01 0.17 -14.88
C MET A 258 -3.59 -1.15 -14.38
N ARG A 259 -3.09 -2.25 -14.93
CA ARG A 259 -3.25 -3.61 -14.41
C ARG A 259 -1.87 -4.20 -14.24
N VAL A 260 -1.50 -4.55 -13.00
CA VAL A 260 -0.20 -5.11 -12.66
C VAL A 260 -0.42 -6.52 -12.14
N LYS A 261 0.33 -7.49 -12.64
CA LYS A 261 0.39 -8.86 -12.09
C LYS A 261 1.84 -9.27 -11.87
N GLY A 262 2.12 -10.06 -10.85
CA GLY A 262 3.50 -10.45 -10.60
C GLY A 262 3.77 -11.06 -9.25
N SER A 263 5.05 -11.03 -8.87
CA SER A 263 5.55 -11.44 -7.56
C SER A 263 6.46 -10.37 -6.96
N PHE A 264 6.50 -10.35 -5.64
CA PHE A 264 7.34 -9.47 -4.83
C PHE A 264 7.94 -10.27 -3.68
N ASN A 265 9.23 -10.10 -3.42
CA ASN A 265 9.93 -10.79 -2.35
C ASN A 265 11.00 -9.90 -1.72
N GLY A 266 10.87 -9.57 -0.44
CA GLY A 266 11.85 -8.76 0.28
C GLY A 266 11.25 -7.77 1.26
N THR A 267 12.07 -6.81 1.66
CA THR A 267 11.70 -5.68 2.53
C THR A 267 11.48 -4.42 1.70
N MET A 268 10.95 -3.36 2.31
CA MET A 268 10.83 -2.05 1.63
C MET A 268 12.18 -1.46 1.18
N ASN A 269 13.28 -1.86 1.82
CA ASN A 269 14.64 -1.37 1.50
C ASN A 269 15.46 -2.32 0.64
N ALA A 270 15.04 -3.57 0.49
CA ALA A 270 15.77 -4.58 -0.27
C ALA A 270 14.80 -5.65 -0.76
N PHE A 271 14.52 -5.65 -2.06
CA PHE A 271 13.50 -6.50 -2.66
C PHE A 271 13.86 -6.98 -4.06
N GLY A 272 13.28 -8.11 -4.45
CA GLY A 272 13.15 -8.57 -5.82
C GLY A 272 11.69 -8.54 -6.25
N ALA A 273 11.43 -8.21 -7.51
CA ALA A 273 10.09 -8.18 -8.07
C ALA A 273 10.11 -8.64 -9.53
N LYS A 274 9.05 -9.37 -9.91
CA LYS A 274 8.75 -9.73 -11.30
C LYS A 274 7.34 -9.26 -11.60
N LEU A 275 7.21 -8.22 -12.42
CA LEU A 275 5.95 -7.51 -12.66
C LEU A 275 5.65 -7.46 -14.16
N LEU A 276 4.37 -7.63 -14.49
CA LEU A 276 3.81 -7.40 -15.82
C LEU A 276 2.71 -6.35 -15.64
N ALA A 277 2.91 -5.17 -16.22
CA ALA A 277 1.98 -4.07 -16.17
C ALA A 277 1.40 -3.79 -17.56
N SER A 278 0.08 -3.79 -17.67
CA SER A 278 -0.65 -3.27 -18.82
C SER A 278 -1.27 -1.94 -18.46
N THR A 279 -0.91 -0.89 -19.19
CA THR A 279 -1.31 0.48 -18.86
C THR A 279 -2.00 1.15 -20.04
N SER A 280 -2.64 2.30 -19.80
CA SER A 280 -3.16 3.14 -20.89
C SER A 280 -2.06 3.82 -21.73
N MET A 281 -0.79 3.65 -21.35
CA MET A 281 0.39 4.23 -22.00
C MET A 281 1.32 3.14 -22.51
N GLY A 282 0.87 1.90 -22.71
CA GLY A 282 1.71 0.77 -23.15
C GLY A 282 1.93 -0.29 -22.07
N ASN A 283 2.68 -1.33 -22.41
CA ASN A 283 2.94 -2.47 -21.53
C ASN A 283 4.39 -2.47 -21.03
N ILE A 284 4.58 -2.93 -19.80
CA ILE A 284 5.88 -3.00 -19.13
C ILE A 284 6.05 -4.40 -18.54
N ALA A 285 7.14 -5.09 -18.86
CA ALA A 285 7.62 -6.22 -18.09
C ALA A 285 8.87 -5.79 -17.31
N PHE A 286 8.90 -6.13 -16.02
CA PHE A 286 10.01 -5.83 -15.14
C PHE A 286 10.41 -7.12 -14.42
N ASN A 287 11.70 -7.40 -14.37
CA ASN A 287 12.26 -8.45 -13.53
C ASN A 287 13.58 -7.95 -12.94
N GLY A 288 13.61 -7.73 -11.63
CA GLY A 288 14.81 -7.18 -11.02
C GLY A 288 14.80 -7.17 -9.51
N SER A 289 15.92 -6.73 -8.97
CA SER A 289 16.14 -6.52 -7.55
C SER A 289 16.75 -5.15 -7.27
N MET A 290 16.46 -4.62 -6.08
CA MET A 290 16.95 -3.32 -5.64
C MET A 290 17.25 -3.38 -4.14
N SER A 291 18.32 -2.71 -3.73
CA SER A 291 18.65 -2.42 -2.34
C SER A 291 18.88 -0.92 -2.19
N LEU A 292 18.00 -0.24 -1.44
CA LEU A 292 18.11 1.17 -1.10
C LEU A 292 19.31 1.42 -0.17
N ASN A 293 19.61 0.48 0.72
CA ASN A 293 20.74 0.59 1.66
C ASN A 293 22.08 0.59 0.93
N ASN A 294 22.23 -0.31 -0.05
CA ASN A 294 23.46 -0.43 -0.85
C ASN A 294 23.42 0.43 -2.11
N LYS A 295 22.29 1.11 -2.37
CA LYS A 295 21.96 1.80 -3.63
C LYS A 295 22.22 0.92 -4.86
N SER A 296 22.03 -0.39 -4.74
CA SER A 296 22.31 -1.37 -5.79
C SER A 296 21.04 -1.82 -6.50
N TYR A 297 21.15 -2.14 -7.78
CA TYR A 297 20.04 -2.60 -8.60
C TYR A 297 20.54 -3.54 -9.70
N ASP A 298 19.71 -4.51 -10.04
CA ASP A 298 19.90 -5.45 -11.16
C ASP A 298 18.52 -5.72 -11.75
N ALA A 299 18.25 -5.25 -12.96
CA ALA A 299 16.93 -5.28 -13.56
C ALA A 299 16.98 -5.52 -15.07
N ALA A 300 16.05 -6.34 -15.55
CA ALA A 300 15.64 -6.42 -16.93
C ALA A 300 14.26 -5.74 -17.09
N VAL A 301 14.13 -4.90 -18.11
CA VAL A 301 12.91 -4.14 -18.41
C VAL A 301 12.58 -4.30 -19.89
N ASP A 302 11.35 -4.71 -20.16
CA ASP A 302 10.78 -4.72 -21.50
C ASP A 302 9.65 -3.68 -21.55
N LEU A 303 9.77 -2.73 -22.47
CA LEU A 303 8.73 -1.75 -22.79
C LEU A 303 8.15 -2.12 -24.15
N MET A 304 6.82 -2.19 -24.24
CA MET A 304 6.11 -2.44 -25.50
C MET A 304 5.14 -1.30 -25.75
N GLN A 305 5.45 -0.47 -26.76
CA GLN A 305 4.66 0.70 -27.17
C GLN A 305 4.36 1.64 -26.01
N VAL A 306 5.38 1.92 -25.20
CA VAL A 306 5.24 2.82 -24.06
C VAL A 306 5.28 4.28 -24.51
N ASP A 307 4.23 5.05 -24.21
CA ASP A 307 4.13 6.48 -24.52
C ASP A 307 5.03 7.30 -23.58
N LEU A 308 6.33 7.36 -23.93
CA LEU A 308 7.35 8.04 -23.15
C LEU A 308 7.12 9.56 -23.14
N GLY A 309 6.58 10.10 -24.23
CA GLY A 309 6.12 11.48 -24.33
C GLY A 309 5.20 11.87 -23.20
N ARG A 310 4.05 11.18 -23.08
CA ARG A 310 3.11 11.42 -21.98
C ARG A 310 3.72 11.13 -20.63
N PHE A 311 4.44 10.01 -20.49
CA PHE A 311 5.02 9.60 -19.21
C PHE A 311 5.97 10.66 -18.64
N LEU A 312 6.80 11.31 -19.48
CA LEU A 312 7.75 12.34 -19.09
C LEU A 312 7.24 13.78 -19.29
N LYS A 313 5.99 13.97 -19.74
CA LYS A 313 5.41 15.27 -20.10
C LYS A 313 6.22 16.01 -21.17
N LYS A 314 6.61 15.28 -22.20
CA LYS A 314 7.42 15.70 -23.35
C LYS A 314 6.78 15.29 -24.68
N ASP A 315 5.46 15.28 -24.73
CA ASP A 315 4.64 14.88 -25.88
C ASP A 315 5.02 15.59 -27.20
N SER A 316 5.56 16.81 -27.13
CA SER A 316 6.01 17.56 -28.31
C SER A 316 7.36 17.10 -28.87
N LEU A 317 8.09 16.25 -28.14
CA LEU A 317 9.45 15.82 -28.46
C LEU A 317 9.59 14.31 -28.52
N LEU A 318 8.91 13.57 -27.64
CA LEU A 318 9.02 12.12 -27.50
C LEU A 318 7.64 11.50 -27.73
N GLY A 319 7.61 10.32 -28.35
CA GLY A 319 6.39 9.54 -28.53
C GLY A 319 6.52 8.13 -27.96
N GLN A 320 6.16 7.13 -28.75
CA GLN A 320 6.19 5.73 -28.31
C GLN A 320 7.61 5.15 -28.25
N LEU A 321 7.81 4.19 -27.36
CA LEU A 321 9.07 3.49 -27.13
C LEU A 321 8.82 1.99 -26.96
N SER A 322 9.52 1.18 -27.74
CA SER A 322 9.62 -0.27 -27.55
C SER A 322 11.08 -0.63 -27.37
N MET A 323 11.43 -1.18 -26.20
CA MET A 323 12.81 -1.50 -25.86
C MET A 323 12.93 -2.67 -24.91
N HIS A 324 14.06 -3.36 -24.99
CA HIS A 324 14.59 -4.26 -23.97
C HIS A 324 15.83 -3.62 -23.35
N ALA A 325 15.90 -3.55 -22.02
CA ALA A 325 17.11 -3.14 -21.33
C ALA A 325 17.45 -4.07 -20.16
N LYS A 326 18.75 -4.29 -19.96
CA LYS A 326 19.33 -4.87 -18.75
C LYS A 326 20.24 -3.84 -18.11
N VAL A 327 20.03 -3.62 -16.83
CA VAL A 327 20.75 -2.62 -16.05
C VAL A 327 21.23 -3.26 -14.77
N LYS A 328 22.53 -3.17 -14.51
CA LYS A 328 23.13 -3.54 -13.23
C LYS A 328 23.97 -2.40 -12.72
N GLY A 329 23.77 -1.97 -11.48
CA GLY A 329 24.54 -0.85 -10.97
C GLY A 329 24.47 -0.62 -9.47
N VAL A 330 25.33 0.28 -9.01
CA VAL A 330 25.47 0.74 -7.63
C VAL A 330 25.63 2.26 -7.65
N GLY A 331 24.77 2.95 -6.90
CA GLY A 331 24.71 4.41 -6.84
C GLY A 331 23.74 5.03 -7.86
N TYR A 332 23.37 6.29 -7.62
CA TYR A 332 22.42 7.05 -8.45
C TYR A 332 23.04 8.31 -9.06
N ASP A 333 24.14 8.82 -8.49
CA ASP A 333 24.82 10.01 -8.98
C ASP A 333 25.80 9.61 -10.09
N TYR A 334 25.63 10.15 -11.29
CA TYR A 334 26.44 9.83 -12.46
C TYR A 334 27.96 10.03 -12.25
N LYS A 335 28.36 10.88 -11.29
CA LYS A 335 29.77 11.10 -10.95
C LYS A 335 30.39 9.98 -10.12
N THR A 336 29.56 9.16 -9.46
CA THR A 336 30.00 8.15 -8.49
C THR A 336 29.46 6.75 -8.79
N LEU A 337 28.41 6.66 -9.61
CA LEU A 337 27.75 5.39 -9.90
C LEU A 337 28.67 4.46 -10.69
N LYS A 338 28.50 3.17 -10.44
CA LYS A 338 29.05 2.09 -11.26
C LYS A 338 27.87 1.37 -11.88
N ALA A 339 27.74 1.36 -13.20
CA ALA A 339 26.64 0.69 -13.87
C ALA A 339 27.02 0.14 -15.24
N ASP A 340 26.46 -1.03 -15.55
CA ASP A 340 26.47 -1.65 -16.86
C ASP A 340 25.03 -1.64 -17.38
N VAL A 341 24.85 -1.07 -18.58
CA VAL A 341 23.55 -0.92 -19.25
C VAL A 341 23.65 -1.53 -20.63
N GLN A 342 22.81 -2.50 -20.91
CA GLN A 342 22.63 -3.09 -22.23
C GLN A 342 21.23 -2.79 -22.71
N THR A 343 21.08 -2.21 -23.89
CA THR A 343 19.79 -1.76 -24.42
C THR A 343 19.66 -2.13 -25.89
N THR A 344 18.51 -2.70 -26.24
CA THR A 344 18.05 -2.88 -27.62
C THR A 344 16.71 -2.18 -27.73
N VAL A 345 16.65 -1.12 -28.52
CA VAL A 345 15.44 -0.36 -28.83
C VAL A 345 14.93 -0.85 -30.17
N GLN A 346 13.74 -1.45 -30.18
CA GLN A 346 13.09 -1.84 -31.42
C GLN A 346 12.58 -0.60 -32.16
N SER A 347 11.91 0.30 -31.44
CA SER A 347 11.56 1.61 -31.97
C SER A 347 11.44 2.69 -30.91
N PHE A 348 11.74 3.92 -31.29
CA PHE A 348 11.50 5.11 -30.48
C PHE A 348 11.09 6.29 -31.35
N GLU A 349 10.11 7.06 -30.89
CA GLU A 349 9.68 8.27 -31.59
C GLU A 349 10.34 9.51 -31.01
N PHE A 350 10.99 10.30 -31.86
CA PHE A 350 11.54 11.60 -31.53
C PHE A 350 11.17 12.63 -32.61
N LYS A 351 10.59 13.75 -32.19
CA LYS A 351 10.12 14.85 -33.06
C LYS A 351 9.27 14.38 -34.25
N GLY A 352 8.40 13.38 -34.03
CA GLY A 352 7.47 12.87 -35.05
C GLY A 352 8.11 11.96 -36.11
N TYR A 353 9.33 11.48 -35.87
CA TYR A 353 9.94 10.40 -36.65
C TYR A 353 10.16 9.17 -35.75
N GLU A 354 9.79 7.99 -36.24
CA GLU A 354 10.02 6.72 -35.55
C GLU A 354 11.35 6.12 -36.02
N TYR A 355 12.32 6.12 -35.12
CA TYR A 355 13.63 5.51 -35.32
C TYR A 355 13.58 4.04 -34.93
N GLN A 356 14.32 3.20 -35.65
CA GLN A 356 14.31 1.74 -35.43
C GLN A 356 15.72 1.15 -35.18
N ASN A 357 15.74 -0.04 -34.58
CA ASN A 357 16.91 -0.91 -34.45
C ASN A 357 18.16 -0.27 -33.81
N LEU A 358 17.98 0.48 -32.72
CA LEU A 358 19.11 1.01 -31.96
C LEU A 358 19.59 -0.02 -30.93
N ASN A 359 20.85 -0.42 -31.02
CA ASN A 359 21.55 -1.16 -29.98
C ASN A 359 22.53 -0.24 -29.27
N ALA A 360 22.52 -0.24 -27.94
CA ALA A 360 23.39 0.60 -27.13
C ALA A 360 23.87 -0.14 -25.87
N ASN A 361 25.18 -0.15 -25.65
CA ASN A 361 25.83 -0.64 -24.45
C ASN A 361 26.58 0.52 -23.79
N ALA A 362 26.28 0.78 -22.52
CA ALA A 362 26.95 1.81 -21.75
C ALA A 362 27.55 1.22 -20.47
N GLN A 363 28.78 1.59 -20.18
CA GLN A 363 29.43 1.33 -18.90
C GLN A 363 29.76 2.67 -18.26
N LEU A 364 29.30 2.87 -17.03
CA LEU A 364 29.65 4.02 -16.21
C LEU A 364 30.47 3.51 -15.03
N ASP A 365 31.68 4.04 -14.84
CA ASP A 365 32.49 3.81 -13.65
C ASP A 365 32.96 5.14 -13.07
N GLN A 366 32.27 5.59 -12.02
CA GLN A 366 32.63 6.80 -11.27
C GLN A 366 32.84 8.00 -12.18
N GLY A 367 31.86 8.30 -13.02
CA GLY A 367 31.89 9.43 -13.95
C GLY A 367 32.66 9.19 -15.26
N ASN A 368 33.31 8.04 -15.43
CA ASN A 368 33.83 7.63 -16.74
C ASN A 368 32.74 6.86 -17.48
N LEU A 369 32.28 7.38 -18.61
CA LEU A 369 31.30 6.73 -19.48
C LEU A 369 32.01 6.11 -20.69
N GLN A 370 31.75 4.84 -20.95
CA GLN A 370 32.04 4.19 -22.23
C GLN A 370 30.69 3.86 -22.88
N LEU A 371 30.48 4.26 -24.12
CA LEU A 371 29.23 4.07 -24.86
C LEU A 371 29.55 3.50 -26.24
N ASN A 372 28.98 2.33 -26.53
CA ASN A 372 28.96 1.75 -27.87
C ASN A 372 27.51 1.72 -28.34
N ALA A 373 27.20 2.38 -29.45
CA ALA A 373 25.85 2.43 -29.99
C ALA A 373 25.86 2.24 -31.51
N ALA A 374 24.92 1.47 -32.03
CA ALA A 374 24.71 1.27 -33.45
C ALA A 374 23.22 1.40 -33.75
N LEU A 375 22.88 2.16 -34.79
CA LEU A 375 21.50 2.39 -35.22
C LEU A 375 21.39 2.05 -36.70
N ASP A 376 20.42 1.20 -37.03
CA ASP A 376 20.14 0.72 -38.39
C ASP A 376 18.70 1.07 -38.79
N ASP A 377 18.52 2.32 -39.22
CA ASP A 377 17.24 2.91 -39.62
C ASP A 377 17.30 3.38 -41.08
N THR A 378 16.16 3.39 -41.75
CA THR A 378 16.07 3.76 -43.18
C THR A 378 16.63 5.16 -43.49
N ASN A 379 16.54 6.10 -42.54
CA ASN A 379 17.00 7.48 -42.73
C ASN A 379 18.22 7.84 -41.85
N LEU A 380 18.73 6.90 -41.04
CA LEU A 380 19.89 7.11 -40.19
C LEU A 380 20.61 5.78 -39.94
N VAL A 381 21.86 5.66 -40.37
CA VAL A 381 22.71 4.50 -40.07
C VAL A 381 24.03 4.99 -39.49
N PHE A 382 24.35 4.57 -38.27
CA PHE A 382 25.63 4.91 -37.63
C PHE A 382 26.18 3.82 -36.71
N ASP A 383 27.49 3.83 -36.55
CA ASP A 383 28.24 3.15 -35.50
C ASP A 383 29.01 4.18 -34.66
N LEU A 384 28.79 4.19 -33.35
CA LEU A 384 29.36 5.13 -32.40
C LEU A 384 30.13 4.38 -31.31
N ASN A 385 31.38 4.78 -31.08
CA ASN A 385 32.16 4.45 -29.90
C ASN A 385 32.56 5.76 -29.21
N ALA A 386 32.12 5.99 -27.98
CA ALA A 386 32.39 7.22 -27.24
C ALA A 386 32.89 6.92 -25.82
N ASN A 387 33.86 7.72 -25.37
CA ASN A 387 34.37 7.75 -24.00
C ASN A 387 34.26 9.17 -23.47
N ALA A 388 33.66 9.35 -22.29
CA ALA A 388 33.48 10.67 -21.69
C ALA A 388 33.85 10.71 -20.20
N GLU A 389 34.56 11.74 -19.79
CA GLU A 389 34.85 12.03 -18.37
C GLU A 389 33.85 13.05 -17.81
N LEU A 390 32.77 12.57 -17.19
CA LEU A 390 31.65 13.37 -16.73
C LEU A 390 31.87 14.10 -15.39
N LYS A 391 33.01 13.85 -14.71
CA LYS A 391 33.30 14.48 -13.41
C LYS A 391 33.59 15.98 -13.52
N GLN A 392 34.16 16.41 -14.64
CA GLN A 392 34.63 17.77 -14.85
C GLN A 392 33.48 18.69 -15.30
N GLY A 393 33.59 20.01 -15.06
CA GLY A 393 32.61 21.00 -15.54
C GLY A 393 32.52 21.07 -17.07
N PHE A 394 33.58 20.62 -17.76
CA PHE A 394 33.65 20.41 -19.19
C PHE A 394 34.11 18.96 -19.42
N PRO A 395 33.23 18.05 -19.87
CA PRO A 395 33.61 16.66 -20.03
C PRO A 395 34.62 16.50 -21.16
N ALA A 396 35.76 15.85 -20.89
CA ALA A 396 36.64 15.38 -21.96
C ALA A 396 35.92 14.26 -22.71
N LEU A 397 35.73 14.42 -24.02
CA LEU A 397 34.95 13.52 -24.86
C LEU A 397 35.84 13.01 -25.99
N LYS A 398 36.10 11.70 -26.00
CA LYS A 398 36.67 11.00 -27.14
C LYS A 398 35.56 10.27 -27.87
N LEU A 399 35.37 10.51 -29.15
CA LEU A 399 34.34 9.84 -29.93
C LEU A 399 34.85 9.44 -31.31
N SER A 400 34.45 8.26 -31.75
CA SER A 400 34.62 7.76 -33.10
C SER A 400 33.24 7.34 -33.60
N MET A 401 32.74 8.05 -34.61
CA MET A 401 31.45 7.78 -35.22
C MET A 401 31.64 7.53 -36.72
N LEU A 402 31.17 6.39 -37.20
CA LEU A 402 30.93 6.16 -38.62
C LEU A 402 29.46 6.45 -38.88
N LEU A 403 29.19 7.54 -39.59
CA LEU A 403 27.87 7.89 -40.06
C LEU A 403 27.74 7.42 -41.51
N ASP A 404 27.14 6.25 -41.70
CA ASP A 404 26.96 5.69 -43.03
C ASP A 404 25.92 6.50 -43.82
N THR A 405 24.77 6.74 -43.19
CA THR A 405 23.65 7.43 -43.82
C THR A 405 22.99 8.37 -42.82
N ILE A 406 22.71 9.61 -43.22
CA ILE A 406 21.68 10.45 -42.60
C ILE A 406 20.88 11.14 -43.71
N ASN A 407 19.56 11.07 -43.64
CA ASN A 407 18.64 11.80 -44.53
C ASN A 407 17.84 12.81 -43.70
N PHE A 408 18.27 14.07 -43.72
CA PHE A 408 17.71 15.10 -42.84
C PHE A 408 16.23 15.39 -43.12
N LYS A 409 15.81 15.31 -44.39
CA LYS A 409 14.41 15.45 -44.77
C LYS A 409 13.58 14.25 -44.31
N GLY A 410 14.10 13.04 -44.51
CA GLY A 410 13.46 11.79 -44.07
C GLY A 410 13.25 11.74 -42.56
N LEU A 411 14.22 12.26 -41.80
CA LEU A 411 14.15 12.41 -40.34
C LEU A 411 13.30 13.60 -39.85
N HIS A 412 12.66 14.34 -40.76
CA HIS A 412 11.88 15.55 -40.44
C HIS A 412 12.71 16.66 -39.75
N LEU A 413 14.03 16.70 -39.95
CA LEU A 413 14.91 17.71 -39.38
C LEU A 413 14.97 18.98 -40.25
N THR A 414 14.79 18.83 -41.57
CA THR A 414 14.81 19.93 -42.55
C THR A 414 13.74 19.74 -43.61
N THR A 415 13.35 20.82 -44.29
CA THR A 415 12.46 20.75 -45.48
C THR A 415 13.21 20.35 -46.74
N ASP A 416 14.49 20.72 -46.80
CA ASP A 416 15.37 20.50 -47.95
C ASP A 416 15.95 19.09 -47.94
N SER A 417 16.09 18.51 -49.13
CA SER A 417 16.69 17.19 -49.30
C SER A 417 18.20 17.29 -49.19
N PHE A 418 18.72 16.92 -48.03
CA PHE A 418 20.15 16.85 -47.75
C PHE A 418 20.45 15.52 -47.07
N SER A 419 21.52 14.87 -47.52
CA SER A 419 22.03 13.64 -46.92
C SER A 419 23.53 13.72 -46.74
N MET A 420 24.06 13.02 -45.74
CA MET A 420 25.48 13.04 -45.41
C MET A 420 25.99 11.63 -45.07
N HIS A 421 27.24 11.39 -45.44
CA HIS A 421 28.07 10.28 -44.99
C HIS A 421 29.33 10.89 -44.38
N SER A 422 29.78 10.42 -43.23
CA SER A 422 30.95 10.99 -42.57
C SER A 422 31.62 10.02 -41.62
N LYS A 423 32.91 10.20 -41.40
CA LYS A 423 33.64 9.60 -40.28
C LYS A 423 34.09 10.73 -39.36
N LEU A 424 33.56 10.77 -38.15
CA LEU A 424 33.87 11.78 -37.15
C LEU A 424 34.78 11.18 -36.08
N ILE A 425 35.93 11.82 -35.85
CA ILE A 425 36.87 11.49 -34.79
C ILE A 425 37.10 12.75 -33.97
N VAL A 426 36.88 12.67 -32.66
CA VAL A 426 37.19 13.70 -31.68
C VAL A 426 38.06 13.05 -30.61
N ASP A 427 39.24 13.62 -30.37
CA ASP A 427 40.30 13.08 -29.48
C ASP A 427 40.54 13.95 -28.25
#